data_AF-A0A7V2E8P0-F1
#
_entry.id   AF-A0A7V2E8P0-F1
#
_cell.length_a   1.000
_cell.length_b   1.000
_cell.length_c   1.000
_cell.angle_alpha   90.00
_cell.angle_beta   90.00
_cell.angle_gamma   90.00
#
_symmetry.space_group_name_H-M   'P 1'
#
loop_
_entity.id
_entity.type
_entity.pdbx_description
1 polymer ?
#
loop_
_entity_poly.entity_id
_entity_poly.type
_entity_poly.pdbx_seq_one_letter_code
_entity_poly.pdbx_strand_id
1 'polypeptide(L)'
;MRPNGMLARALSILTLTLASWQAMYGQVPASRYESIKADHWQKLSRATTNTEHLQIYRETVAQGRYSGRPMLQKMFGNFEPDKFHLRADTPGLDRTVLRLASGSRAQVIGARRTIRYADMFAADSRFEVLEINQKRTNRLGSGDADIVMKHRATGRQIRVEVKELKPESQRSDLKRLKNQILKMAEDAKKTGEAQVLINRHPVLPELREFAERHGVKVFENVNTGETTTGMDFSKVANALDHEAKTARWVGRAKAGFVLVLAVFTAYEQWTIIDKYRRGESTRTEFLFEEASFVAGSALGAAGAWAGFELGALLGSCFGPVGTGIGGFLGSVIGGYAGYWVGSTAVSTAKTIYFQWQDEKERARYREALLRYCEQTYCSPSPGQQR
;
A
#
# COMPACT_ATOMS: atom_id res chain seq x y z
N MET A 1 22.32 -51.06 -57.79
CA MET A 1 21.59 -49.79 -57.59
C MET A 1 20.09 -50.03 -57.59
N ARG A 2 19.46 -50.08 -56.41
CA ARG A 2 18.05 -49.69 -56.15
C ARG A 2 17.94 -49.42 -54.64
N PRO A 3 17.79 -48.16 -54.20
CA PRO A 3 17.63 -47.87 -52.78
C PRO A 3 16.14 -47.86 -52.37
N ASN A 4 15.88 -48.28 -51.14
CA ASN A 4 14.88 -47.69 -50.24
C ASN A 4 13.38 -47.84 -50.54
N GLY A 5 12.87 -49.08 -50.62
CA GLY A 5 11.42 -49.35 -50.60
C GLY A 5 10.81 -49.50 -49.19
N MET A 6 11.58 -49.94 -48.20
CA MET A 6 11.03 -50.27 -46.86
C MET A 6 11.02 -49.09 -45.89
N LEU A 7 12.00 -48.18 -45.95
CA LEU A 7 12.04 -46.99 -45.08
C LEU A 7 10.93 -45.98 -45.40
N ALA A 8 10.57 -45.80 -46.67
CA ALA A 8 9.47 -44.92 -47.08
C ALA A 8 8.09 -45.44 -46.62
N ARG A 9 7.90 -46.77 -46.59
CA ARG A 9 6.65 -47.39 -46.12
C ARG A 9 6.53 -47.38 -44.59
N ALA A 10 7.64 -47.56 -43.87
CA ALA A 10 7.65 -47.47 -42.41
C ALA A 10 7.35 -46.03 -41.91
N LEU A 11 7.88 -45.00 -42.59
CA LEU A 11 7.57 -43.60 -42.25
C LEU A 11 6.09 -43.24 -42.51
N SER A 12 5.51 -43.76 -43.60
CA SER A 12 4.11 -43.48 -43.98
C SER A 12 3.11 -44.09 -42.99
N ILE A 13 3.40 -45.27 -42.46
CA ILE A 13 2.55 -45.94 -41.46
C ILE A 13 2.65 -45.23 -40.10
N LEU A 14 3.83 -44.70 -39.74
CA LEU A 14 4.01 -43.95 -38.49
C LEU A 14 3.30 -42.58 -38.51
N THR A 15 3.22 -41.91 -39.67
CA THR A 15 2.47 -40.65 -39.81
C THR A 15 0.95 -40.85 -39.81
N LEU A 16 0.45 -41.98 -40.33
CA LEU A 16 -0.97 -42.31 -40.33
C LEU A 16 -1.48 -42.72 -38.93
N THR A 17 -0.62 -43.31 -38.08
CA THR A 17 -0.99 -43.68 -36.70
C THR A 17 -0.98 -42.47 -35.74
N LEU A 18 -0.11 -41.48 -35.96
CA LEU A 18 -0.11 -40.22 -35.20
C LEU A 18 -1.32 -39.32 -35.53
N ALA A 19 -1.71 -39.23 -36.81
CA ALA A 19 -2.91 -38.48 -37.22
C ALA A 19 -4.21 -39.12 -36.72
N SER A 20 -4.28 -40.46 -36.67
CA SER A 20 -5.43 -41.19 -36.11
C SER A 20 -5.49 -41.16 -34.58
N TRP A 21 -4.34 -41.03 -33.89
CA TRP A 21 -4.31 -40.74 -32.46
C TRP A 21 -4.87 -39.35 -32.11
N GLN A 22 -4.51 -38.31 -32.88
CA GLN A 22 -5.09 -36.97 -32.71
C GLN A 22 -6.58 -36.89 -33.07
N ALA A 23 -7.05 -37.71 -34.01
CA ALA A 23 -8.46 -37.81 -34.37
C ALA A 23 -9.29 -38.64 -33.36
N MET A 24 -8.70 -39.66 -32.72
CA MET A 24 -9.36 -40.48 -31.68
C MET A 24 -9.46 -39.76 -30.33
N TYR A 25 -8.48 -38.92 -29.98
CA TYR A 25 -8.61 -37.95 -28.90
C TYR A 25 -9.21 -36.65 -29.44
N GLY A 26 -10.44 -36.74 -29.96
CA GLY A 26 -11.24 -35.55 -30.27
C GLY A 26 -11.16 -34.59 -29.09
N GLN A 27 -10.82 -33.32 -29.37
CA GLN A 27 -10.60 -32.33 -28.31
C GLN A 27 -11.76 -32.39 -27.33
N VAL A 28 -11.46 -32.80 -26.08
CA VAL A 28 -12.43 -32.74 -25.00
C VAL A 28 -12.99 -31.31 -25.02
N PRO A 29 -14.31 -31.11 -25.21
CA PRO A 29 -14.86 -29.78 -25.35
C PRO A 29 -14.42 -28.95 -24.16
N ALA A 30 -13.76 -27.82 -24.42
CA ALA A 30 -13.33 -26.93 -23.36
C ALA A 30 -14.53 -26.63 -22.46
N SER A 31 -14.33 -26.71 -21.14
CA SER A 31 -15.42 -26.36 -20.22
C SER A 31 -15.94 -24.95 -20.56
N ARG A 32 -17.23 -24.69 -20.32
CA ARG A 32 -17.84 -23.36 -20.59
C ARG A 32 -17.00 -22.20 -20.04
N TYR A 33 -16.36 -22.37 -18.88
CA TYR A 33 -15.52 -21.31 -18.32
C TYR A 33 -14.21 -21.13 -19.09
N GLU A 34 -13.58 -22.22 -19.55
CA GLU A 34 -12.37 -22.13 -20.36
C GLU A 34 -12.65 -21.52 -21.74
N SER A 35 -13.82 -21.77 -22.33
CA SER A 35 -14.21 -21.09 -23.58
C SER A 35 -14.44 -19.58 -23.36
N ILE A 36 -15.16 -19.19 -22.30
CA ILE A 36 -15.33 -17.77 -21.93
C ILE A 36 -13.98 -17.09 -21.68
N LYS A 37 -13.08 -17.77 -20.97
CA LYS A 37 -11.73 -17.27 -20.67
C LYS A 37 -10.89 -17.08 -21.93
N ALA A 38 -10.92 -18.03 -22.87
CA ALA A 38 -10.22 -17.89 -24.14
C ALA A 38 -10.74 -16.70 -24.96
N ASP A 39 -12.06 -16.59 -25.11
CA ASP A 39 -12.70 -15.45 -25.80
C ASP A 39 -12.35 -14.11 -25.14
N HIS A 40 -12.43 -14.03 -23.80
CA HIS A 40 -12.10 -12.84 -23.02
C HIS A 40 -10.68 -12.33 -23.31
N TRP A 41 -9.66 -13.18 -23.21
CA TRP A 41 -8.29 -12.77 -23.46
C TRP A 41 -8.01 -12.47 -24.93
N GLN A 42 -8.64 -13.22 -25.85
CA GLN A 42 -8.54 -12.95 -27.27
C GLN A 42 -9.09 -11.56 -27.62
N LYS A 43 -10.25 -11.18 -27.06
CA LYS A 43 -10.85 -9.87 -27.29
C LYS A 43 -10.04 -8.75 -26.62
N LEU A 44 -9.61 -8.93 -25.36
CA LEU A 44 -8.80 -7.93 -24.66
C LEU A 44 -7.48 -7.63 -25.38
N SER A 45 -6.82 -8.65 -25.96
CA SER A 45 -5.57 -8.42 -26.71
C SER A 45 -5.72 -7.57 -27.98
N ARG A 46 -6.96 -7.36 -28.45
CA ARG A 46 -7.30 -6.55 -29.62
C ARG A 46 -7.91 -5.20 -29.27
N ALA A 47 -8.30 -4.99 -28.01
CA ALA A 47 -8.90 -3.75 -27.58
C ALA A 47 -7.84 -2.66 -27.48
N THR A 48 -8.16 -1.49 -28.01
CA THR A 48 -7.25 -0.32 -28.03
C THR A 48 -7.81 0.85 -27.24
N THR A 49 -9.09 0.78 -26.86
CA THR A 49 -9.79 1.84 -26.13
C THR A 49 -10.42 1.32 -24.83
N ASN A 50 -10.61 2.22 -23.87
CA ASN A 50 -11.32 1.90 -22.62
C ASN A 50 -12.75 1.44 -22.89
N THR A 51 -13.44 2.03 -23.87
CA THR A 51 -14.81 1.64 -24.22
C THR A 51 -14.88 0.20 -24.70
N GLU A 52 -13.93 -0.24 -25.53
CA GLU A 52 -13.82 -1.64 -25.97
C GLU A 52 -13.55 -2.58 -24.79
N HIS A 53 -12.64 -2.22 -23.88
CA HIS A 53 -12.41 -3.01 -22.66
C HIS A 53 -13.68 -3.18 -21.82
N LEU A 54 -14.38 -2.09 -21.52
CA LEU A 54 -15.61 -2.14 -20.72
C LEU A 54 -16.71 -2.94 -21.43
N GLN A 55 -16.78 -2.86 -22.77
CA GLN A 55 -17.69 -3.70 -23.55
C GLN A 55 -17.35 -5.20 -23.42
N ILE A 56 -16.07 -5.57 -23.50
CA ILE A 56 -15.61 -6.94 -23.29
C ILE A 56 -15.95 -7.42 -21.88
N TYR A 57 -15.82 -6.55 -20.87
CA TYR A 57 -16.23 -6.87 -19.50
C TYR A 57 -17.73 -7.16 -19.42
N ARG A 58 -18.59 -6.33 -20.03
CA ARG A 58 -20.05 -6.56 -20.08
C ARG A 58 -20.36 -7.92 -20.70
N GLU A 59 -19.77 -8.23 -21.84
CA GLU A 59 -19.96 -9.49 -22.55
C GLU A 59 -19.49 -10.69 -21.72
N THR A 60 -18.36 -10.57 -21.04
CA THR A 60 -17.80 -11.64 -20.21
C THR A 60 -18.71 -11.95 -19.03
N VAL A 61 -19.14 -10.91 -18.30
CA VAL A 61 -20.01 -11.08 -17.12
C VAL A 61 -21.41 -11.55 -17.51
N ALA A 62 -21.94 -11.14 -18.67
CA ALA A 62 -23.23 -11.60 -19.18
C ALA A 62 -23.26 -13.12 -19.44
N GLN A 63 -22.10 -13.73 -19.70
CA GLN A 63 -21.95 -15.16 -19.92
C GLN A 63 -21.79 -15.99 -18.65
N GLY A 64 -21.72 -15.40 -17.46
CA GLY A 64 -21.52 -16.15 -16.22
C GLY A 64 -22.76 -16.93 -15.77
N ARG A 65 -22.55 -17.98 -14.96
CA ARG A 65 -23.65 -18.79 -14.40
C ARG A 65 -24.31 -18.13 -13.20
N TYR A 66 -23.50 -17.53 -12.33
CA TYR A 66 -23.95 -16.85 -11.09
C TYR A 66 -23.84 -15.32 -11.18
N SER A 67 -23.40 -14.83 -12.33
CA SER A 67 -23.44 -13.43 -12.74
C SER A 67 -24.34 -13.29 -13.97
N GLY A 68 -24.62 -12.07 -14.39
CA GLY A 68 -25.51 -11.80 -15.51
C GLY A 68 -26.01 -10.36 -15.53
N ARG A 69 -26.94 -10.07 -16.45
CA ARG A 69 -27.47 -8.70 -16.67
C ARG A 69 -27.98 -8.02 -15.39
N PRO A 70 -28.73 -8.68 -14.48
CA PRO A 70 -29.16 -8.03 -13.24
C PRO A 70 -28.00 -7.59 -12.35
N MET A 71 -26.92 -8.39 -12.27
CA MET A 71 -25.73 -8.03 -11.49
C MET A 71 -24.96 -6.90 -12.15
N LEU A 72 -24.77 -6.97 -13.48
CA LEU A 72 -24.14 -5.90 -14.27
C LEU A 72 -24.79 -4.55 -14.00
N GLN A 73 -26.12 -4.48 -14.15
CA GLN A 73 -26.87 -3.24 -13.97
C GLN A 73 -26.84 -2.75 -12.52
N LYS A 74 -27.19 -3.62 -11.55
CA LYS A 74 -27.37 -3.20 -10.15
C LYS A 74 -26.06 -2.96 -9.40
N MET A 75 -24.98 -3.66 -9.76
CA MET A 75 -23.73 -3.62 -8.98
C MET A 75 -22.62 -2.85 -9.66
N PHE A 76 -22.59 -2.82 -10.98
CA PHE A 76 -21.51 -2.19 -11.73
C PHE A 76 -22.01 -1.07 -12.65
N GLY A 77 -23.30 -0.71 -12.56
CA GLY A 77 -23.89 0.30 -13.43
C GLY A 77 -23.73 -0.04 -14.92
N ASN A 78 -23.76 -1.32 -15.26
CA ASN A 78 -23.43 -1.85 -16.59
C ASN A 78 -22.01 -1.50 -17.07
N PHE A 79 -21.05 -1.20 -16.19
CA PHE A 79 -19.75 -0.65 -16.55
C PHE A 79 -19.86 0.61 -17.42
N GLU A 80 -20.88 1.45 -17.23
CA GLU A 80 -20.94 2.73 -17.92
C GLU A 80 -19.91 3.71 -17.33
N PRO A 81 -19.23 4.53 -18.16
CA PRO A 81 -18.15 5.41 -17.70
C PRO A 81 -18.53 6.41 -16.60
N ASP A 82 -19.81 6.78 -16.51
CA ASP A 82 -20.36 7.68 -15.48
C ASP A 82 -20.73 6.97 -14.17
N LYS A 83 -20.72 5.63 -14.16
CA LYS A 83 -21.15 4.80 -13.02
C LYS A 83 -20.06 3.87 -12.51
N PHE A 84 -19.06 3.57 -13.33
CA PHE A 84 -17.92 2.72 -13.00
C PHE A 84 -16.63 3.51 -13.14
N HIS A 85 -15.92 3.66 -12.03
CA HIS A 85 -14.83 4.61 -11.82
C HIS A 85 -13.46 3.95 -11.88
N LEU A 86 -13.38 2.62 -11.79
CA LEU A 86 -12.13 1.91 -12.03
C LEU A 86 -11.69 2.07 -13.49
N ARG A 87 -10.40 2.34 -13.66
CA ARG A 87 -9.81 2.36 -14.99
C ARG A 87 -9.73 0.94 -15.53
N ALA A 88 -10.05 0.78 -16.81
CA ALA A 88 -9.99 -0.53 -17.45
C ALA A 88 -8.56 -1.11 -17.50
N ASP A 89 -7.54 -0.26 -17.40
CA ASP A 89 -6.13 -0.66 -17.34
C ASP A 89 -5.62 -0.93 -15.91
N THR A 90 -6.47 -0.87 -14.88
CA THR A 90 -6.08 -1.19 -13.50
C THR A 90 -5.57 -2.63 -13.43
N PRO A 91 -4.28 -2.86 -13.07
CA PRO A 91 -3.71 -4.19 -12.99
C PRO A 91 -4.56 -5.16 -12.16
N GLY A 92 -4.80 -6.34 -12.73
CA GLY A 92 -5.60 -7.40 -12.11
C GLY A 92 -7.11 -7.25 -12.25
N LEU A 93 -7.63 -6.13 -12.75
CA LEU A 93 -9.06 -5.94 -13.00
C LEU A 93 -9.59 -6.96 -14.02
N ASP A 94 -8.94 -7.15 -15.17
CA ASP A 94 -9.32 -8.13 -16.20
C ASP A 94 -9.55 -9.53 -15.62
N ARG A 95 -8.56 -10.03 -14.88
CA ARG A 95 -8.62 -11.35 -14.23
C ARG A 95 -9.76 -11.42 -13.21
N THR A 96 -10.03 -10.32 -12.52
CA THR A 96 -11.10 -10.26 -11.52
C THR A 96 -12.48 -10.21 -12.17
N VAL A 97 -12.63 -9.49 -13.28
CA VAL A 97 -13.85 -9.48 -14.10
C VAL A 97 -14.11 -10.85 -14.68
N LEU A 98 -13.08 -11.52 -15.24
CA LEU A 98 -13.21 -12.89 -15.73
C LEU A 98 -13.74 -13.85 -14.66
N ARG A 99 -13.29 -13.72 -13.40
CA ARG A 99 -13.77 -14.55 -12.27
C ARG A 99 -15.28 -14.37 -12.01
N LEU A 100 -15.91 -13.26 -12.42
CA LEU A 100 -17.36 -13.12 -12.35
C LEU A 100 -18.09 -14.11 -13.26
N ALA A 101 -17.46 -14.58 -14.34
CA ALA A 101 -18.02 -15.60 -15.23
C ALA A 101 -17.77 -17.05 -14.73
N SER A 102 -17.10 -17.22 -13.59
CA SER A 102 -16.74 -18.54 -13.06
C SER A 102 -17.95 -19.44 -12.78
N GLY A 103 -17.74 -20.74 -12.97
CA GLY A 103 -18.64 -21.80 -12.51
C GLY A 103 -18.64 -22.01 -10.98
N SER A 104 -17.82 -21.29 -10.22
CA SER A 104 -17.77 -21.33 -8.76
C SER A 104 -18.45 -20.12 -8.14
N ARG A 105 -19.57 -20.34 -7.42
CA ARG A 105 -20.30 -19.26 -6.72
C ARG A 105 -19.41 -18.49 -5.74
N ALA A 106 -18.50 -19.19 -5.04
CA ALA A 106 -17.57 -18.57 -4.10
C ALA A 106 -16.60 -17.61 -4.80
N GLN A 107 -16.09 -17.98 -5.98
CA GLN A 107 -15.23 -17.09 -6.78
C GLN A 107 -15.99 -15.87 -7.28
N VAL A 108 -17.22 -16.05 -7.76
CA VAL A 108 -18.07 -14.93 -8.22
C VAL A 108 -18.36 -13.96 -7.07
N ILE A 109 -18.72 -14.46 -5.88
CA ILE A 109 -18.97 -13.62 -4.70
C ILE A 109 -17.71 -12.83 -4.31
N GLY A 110 -16.54 -13.50 -4.28
CA GLY A 110 -15.27 -12.87 -3.98
C GLY A 110 -14.92 -11.76 -4.96
N ALA A 111 -14.92 -12.07 -6.27
CA ALA A 111 -14.60 -11.11 -7.33
C ALA A 111 -15.53 -9.90 -7.32
N ARG A 112 -16.84 -10.15 -7.18
CA ARG A 112 -17.87 -9.11 -7.13
C ARG A 112 -17.65 -8.14 -5.97
N ARG A 113 -17.35 -8.67 -4.77
CA ARG A 113 -17.04 -7.85 -3.60
C ARG A 113 -15.80 -7.01 -3.84
N THR A 114 -14.71 -7.62 -4.30
CA THR A 114 -13.45 -6.91 -4.55
C THR A 114 -13.61 -5.78 -5.55
N ILE A 115 -14.26 -6.03 -6.70
CA ILE A 115 -14.53 -4.99 -7.71
C ILE A 115 -15.37 -3.87 -7.12
N ARG A 116 -16.44 -4.20 -6.39
CA ARG A 116 -17.34 -3.18 -5.80
C ARG A 116 -16.59 -2.24 -4.86
N TYR A 117 -15.81 -2.77 -3.92
CA TYR A 117 -15.05 -1.94 -2.99
C TYR A 117 -13.97 -1.12 -3.71
N ALA A 118 -13.28 -1.72 -4.68
CA ALA A 118 -12.29 -1.01 -5.48
C ALA A 118 -12.91 0.14 -6.27
N ASP A 119 -14.09 -0.06 -6.87
CA ASP A 119 -14.85 0.97 -7.57
C ASP A 119 -15.29 2.11 -6.64
N MET A 120 -15.76 1.79 -5.43
CA MET A 120 -16.09 2.80 -4.43
C MET A 120 -14.86 3.63 -4.00
N PHE A 121 -13.69 3.01 -3.89
CA PHE A 121 -12.44 3.76 -3.65
C PHE A 121 -12.01 4.59 -4.86
N ALA A 122 -12.20 4.09 -6.08
CA ALA A 122 -11.86 4.82 -7.30
C ALA A 122 -12.78 6.03 -7.53
N ALA A 123 -14.05 5.95 -7.11
CA ALA A 123 -15.00 7.06 -7.11
C ALA A 123 -14.63 8.18 -6.11
N ASP A 124 -13.90 7.83 -5.04
CA ASP A 124 -13.45 8.80 -4.05
C ASP A 124 -12.14 9.45 -4.49
N SER A 125 -12.20 10.74 -4.83
CA SER A 125 -11.06 11.53 -5.35
C SER A 125 -9.80 11.51 -4.46
N ARG A 126 -9.90 11.15 -3.18
CA ARG A 126 -8.74 11.06 -2.27
C ARG A 126 -7.86 9.86 -2.53
N PHE A 127 -8.38 8.84 -3.21
CA PHE A 127 -7.68 7.58 -3.44
C PHE A 127 -7.43 7.33 -4.92
N GLU A 128 -6.41 6.51 -5.18
CA GLU A 128 -6.10 5.96 -6.49
C GLU A 128 -5.93 4.45 -6.33
N VAL A 129 -6.79 3.66 -6.97
CA VAL A 129 -6.61 2.20 -6.98
C VAL A 129 -5.47 1.85 -7.92
N LEU A 130 -4.41 1.27 -7.37
CA LEU A 130 -3.19 0.92 -8.10
C LEU A 130 -3.27 -0.49 -8.67
N GLU A 131 -3.82 -1.45 -7.93
CA GLU A 131 -3.89 -2.86 -8.35
C GLU A 131 -5.00 -3.61 -7.60
N ILE A 132 -5.57 -4.62 -8.25
CA ILE A 132 -6.59 -5.51 -7.69
C ILE A 132 -6.05 -6.95 -7.72
N ASN A 133 -6.26 -7.70 -6.63
CA ASN A 133 -5.78 -9.08 -6.50
C ASN A 133 -4.27 -9.24 -6.76
N GLN A 134 -3.47 -8.31 -6.25
CA GLN A 134 -2.02 -8.36 -6.39
C GLN A 134 -1.46 -9.58 -5.66
N LYS A 135 -0.73 -10.44 -6.37
CA LYS A 135 -0.12 -11.62 -5.75
C LYS A 135 0.98 -11.19 -4.78
N ARG A 136 0.91 -11.67 -3.54
CA ARG A 136 1.89 -11.43 -2.48
C ARG A 136 2.47 -12.74 -2.00
N THR A 137 3.78 -12.76 -1.78
CA THR A 137 4.47 -13.90 -1.18
C THR A 137 5.39 -13.39 -0.08
N ASN A 138 5.24 -13.96 1.11
CA ASN A 138 6.10 -13.67 2.25
C ASN A 138 6.48 -14.96 2.99
N ARG A 139 7.19 -14.83 4.11
CA ARG A 139 7.67 -15.99 4.89
C ARG A 139 6.54 -16.86 5.46
N LEU A 140 5.32 -16.33 5.54
CA LEU A 140 4.12 -17.03 6.01
C LEU A 140 3.32 -17.65 4.84
N GLY A 141 3.85 -17.56 3.61
CA GLY A 141 3.32 -18.15 2.39
C GLY A 141 2.79 -17.12 1.39
N SER A 142 2.09 -17.61 0.36
CA SER A 142 1.46 -16.77 -0.65
C SER A 142 0.03 -16.39 -0.29
N GLY A 143 -0.44 -15.28 -0.85
CA GLY A 143 -1.80 -14.78 -0.80
C GLY A 143 -1.99 -13.68 -1.84
N ASP A 144 -3.20 -13.16 -1.95
CA ASP A 144 -3.49 -12.00 -2.81
C ASP A 144 -3.85 -10.81 -1.92
N ALA A 145 -3.46 -9.60 -2.31
CA ALA A 145 -3.99 -8.37 -1.78
C ALA A 145 -5.22 -8.00 -2.61
N ASP A 146 -6.42 -8.02 -2.01
CA ASP A 146 -7.66 -7.77 -2.74
C ASP A 146 -7.61 -6.43 -3.46
N ILE A 147 -7.20 -5.36 -2.77
CA ILE A 147 -7.07 -4.01 -3.33
C ILE A 147 -5.79 -3.38 -2.80
N VAL A 148 -5.02 -2.75 -3.67
CA VAL A 148 -3.92 -1.86 -3.31
C VAL A 148 -4.21 -0.48 -3.89
N MET A 149 -4.15 0.53 -3.04
CA MET A 149 -4.47 1.91 -3.40
C MET A 149 -3.47 2.88 -2.81
N LYS A 150 -3.44 4.09 -3.34
CA LYS A 150 -2.62 5.20 -2.88
C LYS A 150 -3.53 6.34 -2.44
N HIS A 151 -3.26 6.86 -1.25
CA HIS A 151 -3.85 8.13 -0.83
C HIS A 151 -3.15 9.26 -1.57
N ARG A 152 -3.89 10.04 -2.38
CA ARG A 152 -3.32 11.00 -3.32
C ARG A 152 -2.52 12.10 -2.62
N ALA A 153 -3.07 12.69 -1.56
CA ALA A 153 -2.47 13.84 -0.92
C ALA A 153 -1.17 13.52 -0.16
N THR A 154 -1.02 12.30 0.36
CA THR A 154 0.18 11.92 1.15
C THR A 154 1.06 10.89 0.48
N GLY A 155 0.64 10.36 -0.68
CA GLY A 155 1.34 9.30 -1.40
C GLY A 155 1.37 7.94 -0.71
N ARG A 156 0.75 7.80 0.47
CA ARG A 156 0.78 6.57 1.28
C ARG A 156 0.00 5.46 0.58
N GLN A 157 0.61 4.28 0.50
CA GLN A 157 -0.05 3.09 -0.02
C GLN A 157 -0.82 2.35 1.08
N ILE A 158 -1.99 1.86 0.70
CA ILE A 158 -2.93 1.17 1.57
C ILE A 158 -3.32 -0.12 0.86
N ARG A 159 -3.08 -1.24 1.54
CA ARG A 159 -3.59 -2.55 1.17
C ARG A 159 -4.89 -2.80 1.91
N VAL A 160 -5.92 -3.21 1.17
CA VAL A 160 -7.23 -3.55 1.70
C VAL A 160 -7.52 -5.01 1.40
N GLU A 161 -7.90 -5.74 2.46
CA GLU A 161 -8.53 -7.05 2.40
C GLU A 161 -10.03 -6.86 2.63
N VAL A 162 -10.87 -7.40 1.75
CA VAL A 162 -12.34 -7.27 1.86
C VAL A 162 -12.97 -8.64 2.16
N LYS A 163 -13.94 -8.68 3.07
CA LYS A 163 -14.69 -9.89 3.44
C LYS A 163 -16.20 -9.62 3.54
N GLU A 164 -16.96 -10.70 3.41
CA GLU A 164 -18.41 -10.75 3.61
C GLU A 164 -18.75 -11.94 4.53
N LEU A 165 -18.03 -12.06 5.66
CA LEU A 165 -18.18 -13.21 6.56
C LEU A 165 -19.04 -12.86 7.76
N LYS A 166 -20.13 -13.61 7.96
CA LYS A 166 -20.94 -13.54 9.18
C LYS A 166 -20.15 -14.03 10.41
N PRO A 167 -20.51 -13.63 11.64
CA PRO A 167 -19.81 -14.06 12.85
C PRO A 167 -19.67 -15.58 12.97
N GLU A 168 -20.66 -16.37 12.56
CA GLU A 168 -20.62 -17.83 12.60
C GLU A 168 -19.52 -18.41 11.71
N SER A 169 -19.41 -17.90 10.47
CA SER A 169 -18.35 -18.28 9.53
C SER A 169 -16.98 -17.79 9.98
N GLN A 170 -16.92 -16.67 10.71
CA GLN A 170 -15.65 -16.21 11.30
C GLN A 170 -15.19 -17.17 12.40
N ARG A 171 -16.11 -17.73 13.21
CA ARG A 171 -15.76 -18.71 14.25
C ARG A 171 -15.23 -19.99 13.62
N SER A 172 -15.86 -20.50 12.56
CA SER A 172 -15.39 -21.72 11.87
C SER A 172 -14.02 -21.52 11.23
N ASP A 173 -13.74 -20.31 10.71
CA ASP A 173 -12.53 -20.02 9.94
C ASP A 173 -11.50 -19.22 10.74
N LEU A 174 -11.64 -19.12 12.06
CA LEU A 174 -10.87 -18.21 12.91
C LEU A 174 -9.36 -18.38 12.74
N LYS A 175 -8.86 -19.63 12.71
CA LYS A 175 -7.44 -19.94 12.49
C LYS A 175 -6.95 -19.41 11.15
N ARG A 176 -7.74 -19.58 10.09
CA ARG A 176 -7.41 -19.10 8.74
C ARG A 176 -7.40 -17.57 8.69
N LEU A 177 -8.38 -16.92 9.32
CA LEU A 177 -8.48 -15.46 9.38
C LEU A 177 -7.31 -14.84 10.17
N LYS A 178 -6.95 -15.41 11.32
CA LYS A 178 -5.75 -15.01 12.08
C LYS A 178 -4.47 -15.18 11.25
N ASN A 179 -4.32 -16.29 10.54
CA ASN A 179 -3.18 -16.49 9.63
C ASN A 179 -3.13 -15.46 8.49
N GLN A 180 -4.28 -15.06 7.96
CA GLN A 180 -4.35 -14.01 6.94
C GLN A 180 -3.92 -12.65 7.49
N ILE A 181 -4.37 -12.29 8.70
CA ILE A 181 -3.92 -11.07 9.40
C ILE A 181 -2.41 -11.09 9.64
N LEU A 182 -1.84 -12.23 10.03
CA LEU A 182 -0.38 -12.35 10.21
C LEU A 182 0.38 -12.13 8.90
N LYS A 183 -0.14 -12.64 7.77
CA LYS A 183 0.42 -12.35 6.44
C LYS A 183 0.35 -10.86 6.12
N MET A 184 -0.78 -10.20 6.41
CA MET A 184 -0.92 -8.76 6.23
C MET A 184 0.09 -7.97 7.05
N ALA A 185 0.22 -8.29 8.33
CA ALA A 185 1.18 -7.67 9.21
C ALA A 185 2.64 -7.87 8.76
N GLU A 186 2.95 -9.05 8.20
CA GLU A 186 4.26 -9.31 7.60
C GLU A 186 4.51 -8.50 6.34
N ASP A 187 3.50 -8.37 5.47
CA ASP A 187 3.59 -7.51 4.29
C ASP A 187 3.82 -6.05 4.70
N ALA A 188 3.10 -5.55 5.72
CA ALA A 188 3.28 -4.20 6.26
C ALA A 188 4.73 -3.92 6.71
N LYS A 189 5.38 -4.90 7.33
CA LYS A 189 6.79 -4.78 7.76
C LYS A 189 7.70 -4.57 6.55
N LYS A 190 7.47 -5.33 5.48
CA LYS A 190 8.28 -5.30 4.25
C LYS A 190 8.02 -4.06 3.41
N THR A 191 6.77 -3.71 3.18
CA THR A 191 6.38 -2.67 2.21
C THR A 191 6.17 -1.31 2.86
N GLY A 192 5.89 -1.26 4.16
CA GLY A 192 5.44 -0.04 4.84
C GLY A 192 4.00 0.35 4.51
N GLU A 193 3.28 -0.47 3.74
CA GLU A 193 1.87 -0.23 3.40
C GLU A 193 0.98 -0.33 4.64
N ALA A 194 0.01 0.57 4.69
CA ALA A 194 -1.12 0.48 5.60
C ALA A 194 -1.95 -0.79 5.31
N GLN A 195 -2.21 -1.65 6.31
CA GLN A 195 -3.07 -2.85 6.18
C GLN A 195 -4.50 -2.68 6.74
N VAL A 196 -5.51 -2.79 5.88
CA VAL A 196 -6.93 -2.66 6.23
C VAL A 196 -7.64 -4.00 6.02
N LEU A 197 -8.46 -4.40 6.98
CA LEU A 197 -9.48 -5.44 6.81
C LEU A 197 -10.86 -4.78 6.85
N ILE A 198 -11.61 -4.88 5.76
CA ILE A 198 -13.01 -4.44 5.70
C ILE A 198 -13.90 -5.67 5.68
N ASN A 199 -14.88 -5.74 6.58
CA ASN A 199 -15.90 -6.77 6.58
C ASN A 199 -17.30 -6.14 6.55
N ARG A 200 -18.16 -6.70 5.71
CA ARG A 200 -19.57 -6.24 5.60
C ARG A 200 -20.39 -6.50 6.87
N HIS A 201 -20.03 -7.53 7.63
CA HIS A 201 -20.73 -7.96 8.84
C HIS A 201 -19.92 -7.57 10.10
N PRO A 202 -20.51 -7.68 11.31
CA PRO A 202 -19.77 -7.53 12.54
C PRO A 202 -18.56 -8.46 12.58
N VAL A 203 -17.44 -8.01 13.12
CA VAL A 203 -16.22 -8.80 13.29
C VAL A 203 -16.15 -9.30 14.73
N LEU A 204 -15.82 -10.58 14.93
CA LEU A 204 -15.66 -11.15 16.26
C LEU A 204 -14.68 -10.31 17.10
N PRO A 205 -15.00 -9.98 18.36
CA PRO A 205 -14.12 -9.16 19.19
C PRO A 205 -12.68 -9.69 19.25
N GLU A 206 -12.51 -11.01 19.39
CA GLU A 206 -11.19 -11.64 19.41
C GLU A 206 -10.41 -11.51 18.10
N LEU A 207 -11.10 -11.45 16.96
CA LEU A 207 -10.47 -11.30 15.64
C LEU A 207 -10.08 -9.85 15.40
N ARG A 208 -10.94 -8.90 15.81
CA ARG A 208 -10.67 -7.46 15.78
C ARG A 208 -9.47 -7.12 16.66
N GLU A 209 -9.46 -7.57 17.91
CA GLU A 209 -8.34 -7.34 18.82
C GLU A 209 -7.04 -7.97 18.28
N PHE A 210 -7.13 -9.16 17.68
CA PHE A 210 -5.97 -9.79 17.05
C PHE A 210 -5.45 -8.97 15.86
N ALA A 211 -6.33 -8.44 15.00
CA ALA A 211 -5.96 -7.57 13.88
C ALA A 211 -5.28 -6.28 14.36
N GLU A 212 -5.89 -5.59 15.32
CA GLU A 212 -5.39 -4.32 15.86
C GLU A 212 -4.03 -4.48 16.54
N ARG A 213 -3.82 -5.57 17.31
CA ARG A 213 -2.51 -5.89 17.89
C ARG A 213 -1.41 -6.09 16.86
N HIS A 214 -1.77 -6.52 15.64
CA HIS A 214 -0.84 -6.74 14.54
C HIS A 214 -0.79 -5.56 13.55
N GLY A 215 -1.40 -4.42 13.88
CA GLY A 215 -1.37 -3.23 13.04
C GLY A 215 -2.25 -3.32 11.79
N VAL A 216 -3.26 -4.19 11.81
CA VAL A 216 -4.29 -4.28 10.76
C VAL A 216 -5.54 -3.56 11.25
N LYS A 217 -5.92 -2.47 10.58
CA LYS A 217 -7.13 -1.71 10.90
C LYS A 217 -8.35 -2.50 10.47
N VAL A 218 -9.38 -2.56 11.31
CA VAL A 218 -10.63 -3.26 11.00
C VAL A 218 -11.77 -2.28 10.83
N PHE A 219 -12.51 -2.42 9.72
CA PHE A 219 -13.81 -1.80 9.53
C PHE A 219 -14.87 -2.90 9.43
N GLU A 220 -15.86 -2.86 10.30
CA GLU A 220 -16.94 -3.84 10.36
C GLU A 220 -18.29 -3.18 10.09
N ASN A 221 -19.30 -4.00 9.79
CA ASN A 221 -20.64 -3.53 9.41
C ASN A 221 -20.64 -2.60 8.18
N VAL A 222 -19.65 -2.70 7.31
CA VAL A 222 -19.54 -1.78 6.18
C VAL A 222 -20.59 -2.08 5.14
N ASN A 223 -21.45 -1.11 4.92
CA ASN A 223 -22.46 -1.18 3.89
C ASN A 223 -21.93 -0.60 2.57
N THR A 224 -22.25 -1.28 1.47
CA THR A 224 -21.84 -0.91 0.12
C THR A 224 -23.02 -0.60 -0.80
N GLY A 225 -24.27 -0.70 -0.32
CA GLY A 225 -25.49 -0.40 -1.08
C GLY A 225 -26.46 0.52 -0.34
N GLU A 226 -27.69 0.64 -0.85
CA GLU A 226 -28.72 1.61 -0.38
C GLU A 226 -29.30 1.34 1.02
N THR A 227 -28.85 0.31 1.73
CA THR A 227 -29.37 0.02 3.08
C THR A 227 -28.97 1.11 4.08
N THR A 228 -29.88 1.52 4.96
CA THR A 228 -29.59 2.54 5.99
C THR A 228 -28.94 1.97 7.25
N THR A 229 -28.79 0.65 7.33
CA THR A 229 -28.23 -0.05 8.49
C THR A 229 -26.77 -0.45 8.24
N GLY A 230 -25.86 0.04 9.09
CA GLY A 230 -24.42 -0.24 9.03
C GLY A 230 -23.54 1.01 8.93
N MET A 231 -22.23 0.79 8.81
CA MET A 231 -21.25 1.85 8.55
C MET A 231 -21.29 2.22 7.07
N ASP A 232 -21.63 3.48 6.79
CA ASP A 232 -21.48 4.05 5.45
C ASP A 232 -20.01 4.02 5.01
N PHE A 233 -19.75 3.63 3.76
CA PHE A 233 -18.41 3.58 3.20
C PHE A 233 -17.66 4.91 3.27
N SER A 234 -18.35 6.05 3.18
CA SER A 234 -17.75 7.39 3.38
C SER A 234 -17.05 7.51 4.75
N LYS A 235 -17.55 6.84 5.80
CA LYS A 235 -16.89 6.80 7.11
C LYS A 235 -15.59 6.01 7.06
N VAL A 236 -15.53 4.92 6.29
CA VAL A 236 -14.29 4.17 6.04
C VAL A 236 -13.29 5.07 5.33
N ALA A 237 -13.71 5.72 4.23
CA ALA A 237 -12.88 6.61 3.46
C ALA A 237 -12.35 7.80 4.28
N ASN A 238 -13.20 8.42 5.12
CA ASN A 238 -12.80 9.49 6.04
C ASN A 238 -11.80 9.04 7.10
N ALA A 239 -12.00 7.86 7.68
CA ALA A 239 -11.06 7.30 8.64
C ALA A 239 -9.69 7.04 7.99
N LEU A 240 -9.68 6.48 6.78
CA LEU A 240 -8.45 6.23 6.02
C LEU A 240 -7.75 7.52 5.59
N ASP A 241 -8.48 8.56 5.18
CA ASP A 241 -7.92 9.88 4.87
C ASP A 241 -7.26 10.52 6.10
N HIS A 242 -7.97 10.57 7.22
CA HIS A 242 -7.45 11.12 8.47
C HIS A 242 -6.19 10.37 8.93
N GLU A 243 -6.21 9.04 8.84
CA GLU A 243 -5.08 8.22 9.22
C GLU A 243 -3.90 8.32 8.25
N ALA A 244 -4.18 8.38 6.95
CA ALA A 244 -3.19 8.63 5.91
C ALA A 244 -2.60 10.04 5.99
N LYS A 245 -3.21 10.98 6.71
CA LYS A 245 -2.63 12.28 7.06
C LYS A 245 -1.81 12.24 8.36
N THR A 246 -2.31 11.58 9.40
CA THR A 246 -1.74 11.60 10.76
C THR A 246 -0.60 10.61 11.04
N ALA A 247 -0.19 9.78 10.07
CA ALA A 247 0.97 8.87 10.16
C ALA A 247 0.90 7.79 11.26
N ARG A 248 -0.25 7.58 11.91
CA ARG A 248 -0.41 6.64 13.05
C ARG A 248 -0.28 5.15 12.67
N TRP A 249 -0.06 4.83 11.39
CA TRP A 249 -0.07 3.47 10.83
C TRP A 249 1.27 2.74 10.82
N VAL A 250 2.39 3.41 11.13
CA VAL A 250 3.70 2.76 11.15
C VAL A 250 3.81 1.90 12.41
N GLY A 251 3.69 0.58 12.24
CA GLY A 251 3.56 -0.40 13.32
C GLY A 251 4.67 -0.39 14.37
N ARG A 252 4.27 -0.65 15.62
CA ARG A 252 5.10 -0.71 16.86
C ARG A 252 6.42 -1.51 16.75
N ALA A 253 6.52 -2.46 15.82
CA ALA A 253 7.75 -3.24 15.62
C ALA A 253 8.89 -2.45 14.94
N LYS A 254 8.59 -1.44 14.11
CA LYS A 254 9.61 -0.54 13.55
C LYS A 254 10.10 0.46 14.59
N ALA A 255 9.28 0.84 15.56
CA ALA A 255 9.66 1.81 16.59
C ALA A 255 10.86 1.36 17.44
N GLY A 256 10.93 0.08 17.85
CA GLY A 256 12.05 -0.43 18.65
C GLY A 256 13.38 -0.47 17.88
N PHE A 257 13.36 -0.95 16.63
CA PHE A 257 14.57 -1.00 15.80
C PHE A 257 15.01 0.40 15.34
N VAL A 258 14.06 1.27 14.99
CA VAL A 258 14.34 2.67 14.65
C VAL A 258 14.83 3.46 15.86
N LEU A 259 14.36 3.15 17.07
CA LEU A 259 14.89 3.72 18.31
C LEU A 259 16.34 3.31 18.54
N VAL A 260 16.69 2.04 18.33
CA VAL A 260 18.08 1.56 18.42
C VAL A 260 18.97 2.26 17.39
N LEU A 261 18.51 2.38 16.14
CA LEU A 261 19.23 3.13 15.11
C LEU A 261 19.35 4.62 15.44
N ALA A 262 18.31 5.25 15.99
CA ALA A 262 18.33 6.65 16.40
C ALA A 262 19.30 6.91 17.57
N VAL A 263 19.41 5.98 18.53
CA VAL A 263 20.38 6.06 19.62
C VAL A 263 21.81 5.86 19.11
N PHE A 264 22.02 4.87 18.24
CA PHE A 264 23.33 4.62 17.64
C PHE A 264 23.81 5.79 16.77
N THR A 265 22.94 6.32 15.92
CA THR A 265 23.23 7.50 15.09
C THR A 265 23.42 8.76 15.93
N ALA A 266 22.67 8.95 17.02
CA ALA A 266 22.90 10.05 17.95
C ALA A 266 24.28 9.96 18.64
N TYR A 267 24.76 8.75 18.94
CA TYR A 267 26.10 8.56 19.50
C TYR A 267 27.20 8.90 18.50
N GLU A 268 27.11 8.40 17.26
CA GLU A 268 28.05 8.73 16.19
C GLU A 268 28.06 10.25 15.90
N GLN A 269 26.87 10.86 15.81
CA GLN A 269 26.71 12.30 15.66
C GLN A 269 27.39 13.08 16.80
N TRP A 270 27.27 12.60 18.03
CA TRP A 270 27.93 13.21 19.18
C TRP A 270 29.45 13.17 19.05
N THR A 271 30.05 12.09 18.53
CA THR A 271 31.50 12.01 18.35
C THR A 271 32.04 13.02 17.34
N ILE A 272 31.32 13.26 16.24
CA ILE A 272 31.68 14.26 15.22
C ILE A 272 31.65 15.67 15.81
N ILE A 273 30.57 15.98 16.54
CA ILE A 273 30.41 17.28 17.22
C ILE A 273 31.47 17.49 18.31
N ASP A 274 31.77 16.46 19.11
CA ASP A 274 32.73 16.57 20.21
C ASP A 274 34.17 16.75 19.71
N LYS A 275 34.57 16.06 18.62
CA LYS A 275 35.85 16.31 17.93
C LYS A 275 35.99 17.77 17.50
N TYR A 276 34.96 18.33 16.87
CA TYR A 276 34.96 19.73 16.44
C TYR A 276 35.08 20.68 17.63
N ARG A 277 34.37 20.39 18.74
CA ARG A 277 34.43 21.20 19.96
C ARG A 277 35.81 21.17 20.63
N ARG A 278 36.47 20.00 20.66
CA ARG A 278 37.83 19.88 21.22
C ARG A 278 38.90 20.53 20.34
N GLY A 279 38.52 21.08 19.18
CA GLY A 279 39.46 21.64 18.21
C GLY A 279 40.26 20.57 17.48
N GLU A 280 39.83 19.30 17.55
CA GLU A 280 40.46 18.17 16.88
C GLU A 280 40.05 18.08 15.41
N SER A 281 39.01 18.81 14.99
CA SER A 281 38.63 18.95 13.59
C SER A 281 38.39 20.41 13.22
N THR A 282 38.72 20.74 11.98
CA THR A 282 38.44 22.04 11.38
C THR A 282 36.97 22.17 10.97
N ARG A 283 36.51 23.40 10.70
CA ARG A 283 35.12 23.64 10.25
C ARG A 283 34.79 22.89 8.96
N THR A 284 35.74 22.79 8.04
CA THR A 284 35.54 22.10 6.75
C THR A 284 35.45 20.60 6.94
N GLU A 285 36.31 20.02 7.79
CA GLU A 285 36.27 18.59 8.14
C GLU A 285 34.97 18.24 8.86
N PHE A 286 34.53 19.06 9.81
CA PHE A 286 33.25 18.88 10.50
C PHE A 286 32.06 18.85 9.52
N LEU A 287 31.98 19.83 8.61
CA LEU A 287 30.89 19.87 7.62
C LEU A 287 30.93 18.69 6.64
N PHE A 288 32.13 18.21 6.29
CA PHE A 288 32.30 17.05 5.42
C PHE A 288 31.93 15.74 6.12
N GLU A 289 32.30 15.58 7.39
CA GLU A 289 31.93 14.43 8.22
C GLU A 289 30.42 14.38 8.47
N GLU A 290 29.77 15.51 8.73
CA GLU A 290 28.31 15.63 8.84
C GLU A 290 27.59 15.20 7.56
N ALA A 291 28.02 15.72 6.41
CA ALA A 291 27.45 15.35 5.12
C ALA A 291 27.67 13.86 4.80
N SER A 292 28.86 13.33 5.09
CA SER A 292 29.22 11.93 4.89
C SER A 292 28.47 11.00 5.85
N PHE A 293 28.26 11.43 7.10
CA PHE A 293 27.48 10.71 8.10
C PHE A 293 26.04 10.53 7.64
N VAL A 294 25.40 11.59 7.15
CA VAL A 294 24.02 11.52 6.66
C VAL A 294 23.93 10.64 5.42
N ALA A 295 24.85 10.82 4.46
CA ALA A 295 24.89 10.04 3.23
C ALA A 295 25.18 8.54 3.49
N GLY A 296 26.01 8.21 4.48
CA GLY A 296 26.41 6.85 4.83
C GLY A 296 25.56 6.18 5.90
N SER A 297 24.74 6.93 6.64
CA SER A 297 23.86 6.38 7.67
C SER A 297 22.78 5.48 7.06
N ALA A 298 22.36 4.46 7.82
CA ALA A 298 21.22 3.60 7.46
C ALA A 298 19.87 4.35 7.34
N LEU A 299 19.86 5.67 7.58
CA LEU A 299 18.73 6.59 7.38
C LEU A 299 18.47 6.87 5.87
N GLY A 300 19.37 6.41 4.97
CA GLY A 300 19.44 6.68 3.53
C GLY A 300 18.18 6.43 2.69
N ALA A 301 17.21 7.35 2.80
CA ALA A 301 16.13 7.57 1.85
C ALA A 301 16.10 9.06 1.45
N ALA A 302 15.54 9.38 0.28
CA ALA A 302 15.41 10.77 -0.18
C ALA A 302 14.75 11.70 0.86
N GLY A 303 13.85 11.17 1.70
CA GLY A 303 13.23 11.90 2.80
C GLY A 303 14.21 12.31 3.90
N ALA A 304 15.18 11.46 4.26
CA ALA A 304 16.20 11.79 5.26
C ALA A 304 17.16 12.86 4.76
N TRP A 305 17.50 12.85 3.47
CA TRP A 305 18.32 13.89 2.86
C TRP A 305 17.59 15.24 2.83
N ALA A 306 16.36 15.27 2.33
CA ALA A 306 15.53 16.49 2.33
C ALA A 306 15.29 17.01 3.75
N GLY A 307 15.08 16.10 4.71
CA GLY A 307 14.95 16.42 6.11
C GLY A 307 16.23 17.02 6.69
N PHE A 308 17.40 16.43 6.40
CA PHE A 308 18.71 16.93 6.81
C PHE A 308 18.93 18.35 6.29
N GLU A 309 18.73 18.61 5.00
CA GLU A 309 18.93 19.93 4.41
C GLU A 309 18.07 20.99 5.11
N LEU A 310 16.79 20.70 5.32
CA LEU A 310 15.88 21.61 6.00
C LEU A 310 16.26 21.83 7.46
N GLY A 311 16.64 20.76 8.18
CA GLY A 311 17.06 20.83 9.57
C GLY A 311 18.39 21.57 9.75
N ALA A 312 19.37 21.29 8.89
CA ALA A 312 20.68 21.93 8.87
C ALA A 312 20.56 23.41 8.54
N LEU A 313 19.68 23.77 7.59
CA LEU A 313 19.36 25.15 7.26
C LEU A 313 18.84 25.90 8.49
N LEU A 314 17.85 25.35 9.20
CA LEU A 314 17.30 25.97 10.41
C LEU A 314 18.31 26.01 11.56
N GLY A 315 19.11 24.96 11.71
CA GLY A 315 20.15 24.85 12.73
C GLY A 315 21.33 25.80 12.52
N SER A 316 21.64 26.15 11.27
CA SER A 316 22.76 27.02 10.92
C SER A 316 22.67 28.43 11.53
N CYS A 317 21.46 28.87 11.91
CA CYS A 317 21.23 30.07 12.70
C CYS A 317 21.99 30.08 14.04
N PHE A 318 22.42 28.91 14.53
CA PHE A 318 23.14 28.72 15.79
C PHE A 318 24.60 28.27 15.55
N GLY A 319 25.16 28.55 14.36
CA GLY A 319 26.53 28.22 13.99
C GLY A 319 26.73 26.75 13.59
N PRO A 320 27.98 26.31 13.39
CA PRO A 320 28.28 24.98 12.83
C PRO A 320 27.70 23.83 13.68
N VAL A 321 27.76 23.92 15.00
CA VAL A 321 27.15 22.90 15.88
C VAL A 321 25.64 22.89 15.75
N GLY A 322 25.01 24.06 15.60
CA GLY A 322 23.60 24.19 15.30
C GLY A 322 23.22 23.50 13.98
N THR A 323 24.03 23.67 12.93
CA THR A 323 23.86 22.97 11.64
C THR A 323 23.86 21.45 11.83
N GLY A 324 24.80 20.89 12.60
CA GLY A 324 24.87 19.44 12.84
C GLY A 324 23.65 18.91 13.61
N ILE A 325 23.28 19.56 14.72
CA ILE A 325 22.12 19.17 15.53
C ILE A 325 20.82 19.30 14.72
N GLY A 326 20.65 20.42 14.02
CA GLY A 326 19.49 20.68 13.17
C GLY A 326 19.40 19.66 12.05
N GLY A 327 20.51 19.38 11.37
CA GLY A 327 20.61 18.38 10.32
C GLY A 327 20.24 16.98 10.80
N PHE A 328 20.79 16.54 11.93
CA PHE A 328 20.44 15.25 12.55
C PHE A 328 18.95 15.13 12.87
N LEU A 329 18.35 16.14 13.50
CA LEU A 329 16.92 16.15 13.80
C LEU A 329 16.07 16.09 12.51
N GLY A 330 16.46 16.89 11.53
CA GLY A 330 15.82 16.92 10.23
C GLY A 330 15.89 15.57 9.51
N SER A 331 17.05 14.91 9.52
CA SER A 331 17.27 13.62 8.85
C SER A 331 16.46 12.49 9.48
N VAL A 332 16.37 12.45 10.82
CA VAL A 332 15.56 11.46 11.54
C VAL A 332 14.07 11.67 11.27
N ILE A 333 13.60 12.92 11.27
CA ILE A 333 12.20 13.25 10.98
C ILE A 333 11.85 12.92 9.53
N GLY A 334 12.71 13.33 8.58
CA GLY A 334 12.51 13.12 7.15
C GLY A 334 12.65 11.66 6.71
N GLY A 335 13.49 10.88 7.40
CA GLY A 335 13.66 9.46 7.14
C GLY A 335 12.58 8.57 7.72
N TYR A 336 12.04 8.90 8.91
CA TYR A 336 11.20 7.97 9.69
C TYR A 336 9.80 8.46 10.07
N ALA A 337 9.43 9.71 9.78
CA ALA A 337 8.09 10.30 9.90
C ALA A 337 7.13 9.59 10.89
N GLY A 338 7.43 9.66 12.20
CA GLY A 338 6.60 9.10 13.27
C GLY A 338 6.75 9.84 14.60
N TYR A 339 5.63 10.13 15.26
CA TYR A 339 5.55 10.93 16.50
C TYR A 339 6.47 10.44 17.64
N TRP A 340 6.59 9.12 17.82
CA TRP A 340 7.44 8.52 18.87
C TRP A 340 8.94 8.68 18.61
N VAL A 341 9.37 8.59 17.35
CA VAL A 341 10.78 8.78 16.96
C VAL A 341 11.16 10.25 17.10
N GLY A 342 10.23 11.15 16.74
CA GLY A 342 10.38 12.59 16.97
C GLY A 342 10.58 12.92 18.44
N SER A 343 9.77 12.37 19.36
CA SER A 343 9.92 12.67 20.79
C SER A 343 11.25 12.18 21.39
N THR A 344 11.78 11.03 20.95
CA THR A 344 13.09 10.55 21.44
C THR A 344 14.25 11.29 20.78
N ALA A 345 14.20 11.55 19.48
CA ALA A 345 15.20 12.38 18.80
C ALA A 345 15.25 13.78 19.40
N VAL A 346 14.08 14.39 19.66
CA VAL A 346 13.96 15.67 20.38
C VAL A 346 14.46 15.55 21.80
N SER A 347 14.16 14.47 22.55
CA SER A 347 14.66 14.30 23.91
C SER A 347 16.18 14.14 23.96
N THR A 348 16.77 13.37 23.04
CA THR A 348 18.22 13.19 22.92
C THR A 348 18.89 14.47 22.47
N ALA A 349 18.35 15.15 21.46
CA ALA A 349 18.81 16.47 21.04
C ALA A 349 18.63 17.49 22.16
N LYS A 350 17.57 17.40 22.97
CA LYS A 350 17.35 18.23 24.16
C LYS A 350 18.42 17.95 25.21
N THR A 351 18.78 16.69 25.47
CA THR A 351 19.89 16.36 26.36
C THR A 351 21.20 16.92 25.83
N ILE A 352 21.50 16.71 24.54
CA ILE A 352 22.71 17.21 23.87
C ILE A 352 22.76 18.74 23.87
N TYR A 353 21.64 19.42 23.61
CA TYR A 353 21.51 20.87 23.48
C TYR A 353 21.42 21.60 24.82
N PHE A 354 20.66 21.08 25.80
CA PHE A 354 20.47 21.72 27.10
C PHE A 354 21.57 21.38 28.12
N GLN A 355 22.36 20.31 27.92
CA GLN A 355 23.66 20.19 28.60
C GLN A 355 24.67 21.24 28.10
N TRP A 356 24.34 22.02 27.06
CA TRP A 356 25.29 22.81 26.28
C TRP A 356 25.24 24.34 26.45
N GLN A 357 24.21 24.97 27.09
CA GLN A 357 24.04 26.45 27.02
C GLN A 357 23.52 27.19 28.29
N ASP A 358 24.13 28.36 28.53
CA ASP A 358 23.87 29.42 29.52
C ASP A 358 22.54 30.19 29.23
N GLU A 359 21.95 30.85 30.22
CA GLU A 359 20.56 31.36 30.21
C GLU A 359 20.23 32.37 29.09
N LYS A 360 21.21 33.14 28.61
CA LYS A 360 20.99 34.21 27.60
C LYS A 360 20.62 33.70 26.21
N GLU A 361 21.12 32.53 25.79
CA GLU A 361 20.78 32.00 24.45
C GLU A 361 19.47 31.22 24.43
N ARG A 362 19.03 30.70 25.59
CA ARG A 362 17.69 30.07 25.75
C ARG A 362 16.56 31.04 25.41
N ALA A 363 16.73 32.32 25.74
CA ALA A 363 15.76 33.36 25.44
C ALA A 363 15.62 33.58 23.92
N ARG A 364 16.74 33.65 23.18
CA ARG A 364 16.74 33.84 21.71
C ARG A 364 16.12 32.65 20.97
N TYR A 365 16.41 31.42 21.42
CA TYR A 365 15.83 30.21 20.82
C TYR A 365 14.32 30.11 21.06
N ARG A 366 13.88 30.40 22.30
CA ARG A 366 12.45 30.45 22.64
C ARG A 366 11.72 31.47 21.77
N GLU A 367 12.33 32.63 21.54
CA GLU A 367 11.75 33.70 20.72
C GLU A 367 11.66 33.32 19.23
N ALA A 368 12.68 32.65 18.69
CA ALA A 368 12.66 32.14 17.31
C ALA A 368 11.59 31.05 17.09
N LEU A 369 11.45 30.13 18.06
CA LEU A 369 10.40 29.10 18.03
C LEU A 369 8.99 29.71 18.12
N LEU A 370 8.80 30.74 18.95
CA LEU A 370 7.53 31.43 19.08
C LEU A 370 7.16 32.17 17.78
N ARG A 371 8.12 32.86 17.15
CA ARG A 371 7.88 33.52 15.84
C ARG A 371 7.52 32.52 14.75
N TYR A 372 8.18 31.37 14.71
CA TYR A 372 7.86 30.30 13.76
C TYR A 372 6.45 29.73 14.02
N CYS A 373 6.07 29.50 15.28
CA CYS A 373 4.73 29.08 15.65
C CYS A 373 3.67 30.13 15.27
N GLU A 374 3.94 31.43 15.48
CA GLU A 374 3.04 32.50 15.09
C GLU A 374 2.85 32.60 13.57
N GLN A 375 3.93 32.51 12.79
CA GLN A 375 3.85 32.53 11.32
C GLN A 375 3.12 31.30 10.77
N THR A 376 3.35 30.13 11.36
CA THR A 376 2.86 28.84 10.83
C THR A 376 1.45 28.50 11.32
N TYR A 377 1.07 28.92 12.53
CA TYR A 377 -0.20 28.52 13.17
C TYR A 377 -1.11 29.70 13.54
N CYS A 378 -0.64 30.96 13.48
CA CYS A 378 -1.43 32.13 13.86
C CYS A 378 -1.59 33.19 12.75
N SER A 379 -1.08 32.96 11.54
CA SER A 379 -1.42 33.82 10.40
C SER A 379 -2.90 33.62 10.01
N PRO A 380 -3.76 34.65 10.03
CA PRO A 380 -5.13 34.52 9.55
C PRO A 380 -5.13 34.19 8.06
N SER A 381 -6.06 33.32 7.64
CA SER A 381 -6.23 32.94 6.23
C SER A 381 -6.32 34.17 5.33
N PRO A 382 -5.63 34.22 4.18
CA PRO A 382 -5.74 35.31 3.21
C PRO A 382 -7.13 35.27 2.56
N GLY A 383 -8.08 35.91 3.23
CA GLY A 383 -9.49 35.98 2.83
C GLY A 383 -10.36 36.89 3.70
N GLN A 384 -9.80 37.59 4.69
CA GLN A 384 -10.53 38.54 5.54
C GLN A 384 -9.96 39.96 5.50
N GLN A 385 -9.47 40.39 4.34
CA GLN A 385 -9.33 41.82 4.02
C GLN A 385 -9.67 42.07 2.55
N ARG A 386 -10.97 42.13 2.26
CA ARG A 386 -11.67 43.27 1.64
C ARG A 386 -13.15 42.97 1.51
#